data_AF-A0A239GXF9-F1
#
_entry.id   AF-A0A239GXF9-F1
#
_cell.length_a   1.000
_cell.length_b   1.000
_cell.length_c   1.000
_cell.angle_alpha   90.00
_cell.angle_beta   90.00
_cell.angle_gamma   90.00
#
_symmetry.space_group_name_H-M   'P 1'
#
loop_
_entity.id
_entity.type
_entity.pdbx_description
1 polymer ?
#
loop_
_entity_poly.entity_id
_entity_poly.type
_entity_poly.pdbx_seq_one_letter_code
_entity_poly.pdbx_strand_id
1 'polypeptide(L)'
;MTDPEVHAKLDALTDQVTAPAGVLGGSAEPVEARRAAMPDRLTAADVTRAGFAMTRLASGYSVEQVDAFLDRVAEEIATLTAERDEARRERDALS
;
A
#
# COMPACT_ATOMS: atom_id res chain seq x y z
N MET A 1 9.90 24.55 -10.03
CA MET A 1 8.84 25.55 -9.82
C MET A 1 7.56 24.91 -10.33
N THR A 2 6.87 24.15 -9.47
CA THR A 2 5.65 23.44 -9.84
C THR A 2 4.54 24.46 -10.10
N ASP A 3 3.84 24.27 -11.20
CA ASP A 3 2.79 25.18 -11.65
C ASP A 3 1.62 25.19 -10.64
N PRO A 4 1.15 26.37 -10.20
CA PRO A 4 0.10 26.49 -9.18
C PRO A 4 -1.24 25.92 -9.65
N GLU A 5 -1.47 25.87 -10.96
CA GLU A 5 -2.67 25.28 -11.55
C GLU A 5 -2.67 23.76 -11.40
N VAL A 6 -1.49 23.14 -11.44
CA VAL A 6 -1.32 21.69 -11.23
C VAL A 6 -1.60 21.30 -9.78
N HIS A 7 -1.14 22.10 -8.81
CA HIS A 7 -1.48 21.86 -7.39
C HIS A 7 -2.96 22.07 -7.12
N ALA A 8 -3.58 23.15 -7.63
CA ALA A 8 -5.01 23.40 -7.45
C ALA A 8 -5.88 22.29 -8.06
N LYS A 9 -5.49 21.73 -9.22
CA LYS A 9 -6.15 20.57 -9.82
C LYS A 9 -5.96 19.30 -9.01
N LEU A 10 -4.79 19.11 -8.39
CA LEU A 10 -4.52 17.97 -7.53
C LEU A 10 -5.32 18.05 -6.22
N ASP A 11 -5.44 19.23 -5.62
CA ASP A 11 -6.26 19.47 -4.43
C ASP A 11 -7.76 19.26 -4.74
N ALA A 12 -8.25 19.81 -5.86
CA ALA A 12 -9.62 19.62 -6.31
C ALA A 12 -9.95 18.15 -6.67
N LEU A 13 -8.94 17.38 -7.09
CA LEU A 13 -9.09 15.94 -7.32
C LEU A 13 -9.06 15.16 -6.00
N THR A 14 -8.26 15.61 -5.03
CA THR A 14 -8.21 15.04 -3.67
C THR A 14 -9.56 15.23 -2.95
N ASP A 15 -10.20 16.38 -3.11
CA ASP A 15 -11.55 16.64 -2.59
C ASP A 15 -12.62 15.73 -3.25
N GLN A 16 -12.49 15.44 -4.54
CA GLN A 16 -13.38 14.51 -5.26
C GLN A 16 -13.19 13.04 -4.84
N VAL A 17 -11.99 12.66 -4.40
CA VAL A 17 -11.69 11.31 -3.88
C VAL A 17 -12.10 11.17 -2.41
N THR A 18 -12.21 12.27 -1.66
CA THR A 18 -12.37 12.26 -0.20
C THR A 18 -13.83 12.21 0.30
N ALA A 19 -14.87 12.32 -0.54
CA ALA A 19 -16.26 12.13 -0.06
C ALA A 19 -17.31 11.65 -1.09
N PRO A 20 -18.26 10.76 -0.73
CA PRO A 20 -18.17 9.68 0.25
C PRO A 20 -18.21 8.30 -0.43
N ALA A 21 -17.53 7.34 0.19
CA ALA A 21 -17.60 5.90 -0.09
C ALA A 21 -18.99 5.26 0.14
N GLY A 22 -20.05 6.06 0.23
CA GLY A 22 -21.41 5.59 0.54
C GLY A 22 -22.17 4.98 -0.64
N VAL A 23 -21.78 5.23 -1.90
CA VAL A 23 -22.52 4.71 -3.08
C VAL A 23 -22.08 3.30 -3.49
N LEU A 24 -20.94 2.80 -2.98
CA LEU A 24 -20.39 1.49 -3.37
C LEU A 24 -19.93 0.64 -2.18
N GLY A 25 -20.71 0.57 -1.09
CA GLY A 25 -20.61 -0.51 -0.08
C GLY A 25 -19.22 -0.80 0.50
N GLY A 26 -18.26 0.12 0.36
CA GLY A 26 -16.91 -0.02 0.84
C GLY A 26 -16.82 0.74 2.15
N SER A 27 -16.53 0.04 3.24
CA SER A 27 -16.06 0.64 4.48
C SER A 27 -14.81 1.48 4.14
N ALA A 28 -15.01 2.77 3.90
CA ALA A 28 -13.92 3.73 3.86
C ALA A 28 -13.60 4.11 5.29
N GLU A 29 -12.93 3.19 5.97
CA GLU A 29 -12.06 3.63 7.06
C GLU A 29 -11.13 4.71 6.50
N PRO A 30 -10.98 5.86 7.16
CA PRO A 30 -10.08 6.89 6.72
C PRO A 30 -8.67 6.31 6.59
N VAL A 31 -7.93 6.72 5.55
CA VAL A 31 -6.58 6.20 5.24
C VAL A 31 -5.64 6.28 6.45
N GLU A 32 -5.84 7.30 7.30
CA GLU A 32 -5.18 7.48 8.60
C GLU A 32 -5.46 6.34 9.59
N ALA A 33 -6.71 5.91 9.75
CA ALA A 33 -7.08 4.79 10.62
C ALA A 33 -6.51 3.46 10.10
N ARG A 34 -6.48 3.28 8.77
CA ARG A 34 -5.81 2.13 8.14
C ARG A 34 -4.33 2.13 8.50
N ARG A 35 -3.64 3.27 8.36
CA ARG A 35 -2.21 3.40 8.67
C ARG A 35 -1.90 3.13 10.14
N ALA A 36 -2.75 3.61 11.05
CA ALA A 36 -2.62 3.34 12.48
C ALA A 36 -2.83 1.86 12.84
N ALA A 37 -3.61 1.14 12.03
CA ALA A 37 -3.83 -0.31 12.17
C ALA A 37 -2.84 -1.17 11.38
N MET A 38 -1.94 -0.57 10.58
CA MET A 38 -0.91 -1.33 9.86
C MET A 38 0.14 -1.84 10.85
N PRO A 39 0.64 -3.07 10.67
CA PRO A 39 1.72 -3.57 11.50
C PRO A 39 2.98 -2.71 11.31
N ASP A 40 3.76 -2.53 12.38
CA ASP A 40 5.08 -1.86 12.36
C ASP A 40 6.05 -2.49 11.35
N ARG A 41 5.78 -3.72 10.90
CA ARG A 41 6.51 -4.42 9.85
C ARG A 41 5.57 -5.06 8.84
N LEU A 42 5.88 -4.80 7.56
CA LEU A 42 5.20 -5.40 6.43
C LEU A 42 5.70 -6.84 6.24
N THR A 43 4.78 -7.79 6.09
CA THR A 43 5.10 -9.17 5.69
C THR A 43 4.77 -9.39 4.21
N ALA A 44 5.34 -10.44 3.61
CA ALA A 44 4.99 -10.83 2.23
C ALA A 44 3.48 -11.07 2.07
N ALA A 45 2.83 -11.69 3.08
CA ALA A 45 1.39 -11.92 3.09
C ALA A 45 0.57 -10.61 3.16
N ASP A 46 1.12 -9.53 3.71
CA ASP A 46 0.45 -8.22 3.72
C ASP A 46 0.49 -7.58 2.33
N VAL A 47 1.59 -7.75 1.60
CA VAL A 47 1.72 -7.26 0.21
C VAL A 47 0.79 -8.02 -0.72
N THR A 48 0.75 -9.36 -0.64
CA THR A 48 -0.13 -10.17 -1.49
C THR A 48 -1.62 -9.92 -1.25
N ARG A 49 -2.00 -9.51 -0.03
CA ARG A 49 -3.40 -9.18 0.32
C ARG A 49 -3.76 -7.72 0.06
N ALA A 50 -2.82 -6.89 -0.38
CA ALA A 50 -3.07 -5.47 -0.60
C ALA A 50 -4.10 -5.29 -1.72
N GLY A 51 -5.13 -4.48 -1.45
CA GLY A 51 -6.17 -4.14 -2.41
C GLY A 51 -6.18 -2.65 -2.69
N PHE A 52 -6.18 -2.28 -3.97
CA PHE A 52 -6.21 -0.89 -4.42
C PHE A 52 -7.57 -0.55 -5.02
N ALA A 53 -8.07 0.65 -4.71
CA ALA A 53 -9.27 1.17 -5.35
C ALA A 53 -8.95 1.60 -6.79
N MET A 54 -9.81 1.20 -7.75
CA MET A 54 -9.69 1.69 -9.13
C MET A 54 -10.16 3.15 -9.22
N THR A 55 -9.34 4.00 -9.81
CA THR A 55 -9.71 5.40 -10.09
C THR A 55 -10.53 5.48 -11.38
N ARG A 56 -11.68 6.16 -11.35
CA ARG A 56 -12.58 6.29 -12.53
C ARG A 56 -12.26 7.46 -13.45
N LEU A 57 -11.47 8.45 -12.99
CA LEU A 57 -11.28 9.74 -13.69
C LEU A 57 -9.84 10.02 -14.16
N ALA A 58 -8.85 9.15 -13.88
CA ALA A 58 -7.45 9.36 -14.26
C ALA A 58 -6.86 8.10 -14.90
N SER A 59 -5.83 8.25 -15.74
CA SER A 59 -5.00 7.13 -16.22
C SER A 59 -4.30 6.49 -15.02
N GLY A 60 -4.90 5.43 -14.48
CA GLY A 60 -4.30 4.63 -13.40
C GLY A 60 -3.15 3.75 -13.89
N TYR A 61 -2.45 3.13 -12.94
CA TYR A 61 -1.52 2.05 -13.27
C TYR A 61 -2.29 0.84 -13.79
N SER A 62 -1.70 0.11 -14.74
CA SER A 62 -2.27 -1.17 -15.20
C SER A 62 -2.25 -2.16 -14.04
N VAL A 63 -3.37 -2.85 -13.82
CA VAL A 63 -3.51 -3.88 -12.79
C VAL A 63 -2.42 -4.93 -12.94
N GLU A 64 -2.18 -5.45 -14.16
CA GLU A 64 -1.14 -6.46 -14.41
C GLU A 64 0.26 -5.96 -14.08
N GLN A 65 0.56 -4.68 -14.31
CA GLN A 65 1.86 -4.10 -13.97
C GLN A 65 2.02 -3.93 -12.46
N VAL A 66 0.96 -3.54 -11.77
CA VAL A 66 0.95 -3.43 -10.30
C VAL A 66 1.10 -4.81 -9.70
N ASP A 67 0.32 -5.80 -10.13
CA ASP A 67 0.37 -7.17 -9.62
C ASP A 67 1.77 -7.79 -9.81
N ALA A 68 2.34 -7.70 -11.02
CA ALA A 68 3.70 -8.21 -11.28
C ALA A 68 4.80 -7.47 -10.49
N PHE A 69 4.55 -6.22 -10.08
CA PHE A 69 5.43 -5.52 -9.16
C PHE A 69 5.26 -6.02 -7.72
N LEU A 70 4.02 -6.17 -7.26
CA LEU A 70 3.72 -6.67 -5.91
C LEU A 70 4.24 -8.08 -5.69
N ASP A 71 4.21 -8.94 -6.71
CA ASP A 71 4.79 -10.28 -6.65
C ASP A 71 6.29 -10.23 -6.36
N ARG A 72 7.04 -9.39 -7.08
CA ARG A 72 8.48 -9.21 -6.86
C ARG A 72 8.78 -8.63 -5.48
N VAL A 73 7.97 -7.69 -5.01
CA VAL A 73 8.12 -7.11 -3.66
C VAL A 73 7.83 -8.15 -2.59
N ALA A 74 6.80 -8.98 -2.77
CA ALA A 74 6.44 -10.03 -1.82
C ALA A 74 7.55 -11.09 -1.72
N GLU A 75 8.13 -11.49 -2.86
CA GLU A 75 9.28 -12.41 -2.91
C GLU A 75 10.49 -11.86 -2.15
N GLU A 76 10.85 -10.60 -2.38
CA GLU A 76 11.98 -9.96 -1.71
C GLU A 76 11.77 -9.87 -0.20
N ILE A 77 10.56 -9.47 0.24
CA ILE A 77 10.23 -9.40 1.65
C ILE A 77 10.27 -10.79 2.29
N ALA A 78 9.84 -11.83 1.59
CA ALA A 78 9.92 -13.20 2.09
C ALA A 78 11.38 -13.62 2.32
N THR A 79 12.26 -13.35 1.37
CA THR A 79 13.71 -13.62 1.47
C THR A 79 14.33 -12.90 2.67
N LEU A 80 14.15 -11.57 2.76
CA LEU A 80 14.68 -10.77 3.86
C LEU A 80 14.12 -11.18 5.22
N THR A 81 12.85 -11.59 5.27
CA THR A 81 12.22 -12.07 6.50
C THR A 81 12.85 -13.38 6.96
N ALA A 82 13.09 -14.31 6.04
CA ALA A 82 13.70 -15.61 6.32
C ALA A 82 15.15 -15.46 6.81
N GLU A 83 15.95 -14.62 6.14
CA GLU A 83 17.33 -14.31 6.56
C GLU A 83 17.37 -13.72 7.96
N ARG A 84 16.48 -12.77 8.26
CA ARG A 84 16.39 -12.15 9.58
C ARG A 84 15.95 -13.15 10.64
N ASP A 85 15.00 -14.02 10.34
CA ASP A 85 14.56 -15.08 11.26
C ASP A 85 15.70 -16.04 11.57
N GLU A 86 16.51 -16.40 10.59
CA GLU A 86 17.69 -17.25 10.81
C GLU A 86 18.73 -16.56 11.67
N ALA A 87 19.12 -15.32 11.32
CA ALA A 87 20.06 -14.53 12.12
C ALA A 87 19.58 -14.33 13.57
N ARG A 88 18.26 -14.23 13.76
CA ARG A 88 17.67 -14.17 15.09
C ARG A 88 17.77 -15.49 15.83
N ARG A 89 17.50 -16.63 15.18
CA ARG A 89 17.64 -17.96 15.79
C ARG A 89 19.07 -18.22 16.23
N GLU A 90 20.04 -17.89 15.40
CA GLU A 90 21.47 -18.04 15.73
C GLU A 90 21.85 -17.22 16.96
N ARG A 91 21.45 -15.95 16.99
CA ARG A 91 21.68 -15.08 18.15
C ARG A 91 21.03 -15.63 19.42
N ASP A 92 19.78 -16.10 19.31
CA ASP A 92 19.03 -16.62 20.45
C ASP A 92 19.59 -17.99 20.91
N ALA A 93 20.25 -18.77 20.04
CA ALA A 93 20.92 -20.04 20.36
C ALA A 93 22.31 -19.88 21.00
N LEU A 94 22.92 -18.69 20.89
CA LEU A 94 24.21 -18.35 21.52
C LEU A 94 24.05 -17.67 22.89
N SER A 95 22.80 -17.45 23.33
CA SER A 95 22.44 -16.92 24.65
C SER A 95 22.07 -18.03 25.62
#